data_AF-A0A921T495-F1
#
_entry.id   AF-A0A921T495-F1
#
_cell.length_a   1.000
_cell.length_b   1.000
_cell.length_c   1.000
_cell.angle_alpha   90.00
_cell.angle_beta   90.00
_cell.angle_gamma   90.00
#
_symmetry.space_group_name_H-M   'P 1'
#
loop_
_entity.id
_entity.type
_entity.pdbx_description
1 polymer ?
#
loop_
_entity_poly.entity_id
_entity_poly.type
_entity_poly.pdbx_seq_one_letter_code
_entity_poly.pdbx_strand_id
1 'polypeptide(L)'
;NYFAEVEQAAFAPSNIVPGISFSPDKMLQGRIFAYADAQRYRLGVNHYQLPVNAPKCPFRTFHRDGAMRFDGNLGSTLSYEPNSYGEWEHNLDYKEPELPLEGGAGIHDFREDDNNYFEQPGKLFRLMNAEEQQRLFDNTAADMAPVEEFIKRRHILHCYLADPAYGEGVAKAMGLTLDGMDLTNPYTK
;
A
#
# COMPACT_ATOMS: atom_id res chain seq x y z
N ASN A 1 14.23 -13.49 20.27
CA ASN A 1 14.71 -14.40 19.19
C ASN A 1 14.27 -13.79 17.86
N TYR A 2 15.19 -13.46 16.96
CA TYR A 2 14.87 -12.69 15.73
C TYR A 2 13.87 -13.40 14.82
N PHE A 3 14.04 -14.70 14.58
CA PHE A 3 13.11 -15.45 13.74
C PHE A 3 11.68 -15.48 14.33
N ALA A 4 11.56 -15.65 15.64
CA ALA A 4 10.26 -15.73 16.32
C ALA A 4 9.53 -14.38 16.40
N GLU A 5 10.26 -13.26 16.47
CA GLU A 5 9.68 -11.94 16.75
C GLU A 5 9.70 -11.00 15.54
N VAL A 6 10.59 -11.20 14.56
CA VAL A 6 10.70 -10.34 13.38
C VAL A 6 10.21 -11.05 12.13
N GLU A 7 10.80 -12.19 11.79
CA GLU A 7 10.43 -12.92 10.55
C GLU A 7 8.99 -13.46 10.60
N GLN A 8 8.52 -13.81 11.79
CA GLN A 8 7.15 -14.28 12.01
C GLN A 8 6.13 -13.16 12.30
N ALA A 9 6.56 -11.90 12.33
CA ALA A 9 5.63 -10.79 12.50
C ALA A 9 4.68 -10.67 11.29
N ALA A 10 3.42 -10.36 11.59
CA ALA A 10 2.34 -10.25 10.62
C ALA A 10 1.58 -8.92 10.80
N PHE A 11 1.81 -7.99 9.88
CA PHE A 11 1.11 -6.70 9.84
C PHE A 11 0.09 -6.73 8.71
N ALA A 12 -1.19 -6.54 8.99
CA ALA A 12 -2.22 -6.47 7.96
C ALA A 12 -3.06 -5.19 8.15
N PRO A 13 -3.30 -4.40 7.09
CA PRO A 13 -4.17 -3.23 7.20
C PRO A 13 -5.58 -3.57 7.68
N SER A 14 -6.06 -4.79 7.42
CA SER A 14 -7.35 -5.31 7.92
C SER A 14 -7.44 -5.39 9.44
N ASN A 15 -6.31 -5.35 10.17
CA ASN A 15 -6.30 -5.38 11.63
C ASN A 15 -6.58 -3.98 12.20
N ILE A 16 -7.84 -3.57 12.12
CA ILE A 16 -8.34 -2.31 12.67
C ILE A 16 -8.95 -2.49 14.07
N VAL A 17 -9.24 -1.38 14.72
CA VAL A 17 -9.92 -1.30 16.01
C VAL A 17 -11.10 -0.32 15.89
N PRO A 18 -12.16 -0.46 16.71
CA PRO A 18 -13.28 0.49 16.71
C PRO A 18 -12.79 1.94 16.80
N GLY A 19 -13.28 2.79 15.90
CA GLY A 19 -12.85 4.20 15.76
C GLY A 19 -11.79 4.45 14.69
N ILE A 20 -11.20 3.42 14.10
CA ILE A 20 -10.29 3.52 12.94
C ILE A 20 -10.83 2.60 11.85
N SER A 21 -11.05 3.15 10.65
CA SER A 21 -11.55 2.39 9.51
C SER A 21 -10.84 2.79 8.21
N PHE A 22 -11.36 2.32 7.08
CA PHE A 22 -10.77 2.46 5.77
C PHE A 22 -11.38 3.61 4.98
N SER A 23 -10.60 4.12 4.01
CA SER A 23 -11.09 5.00 2.95
C SER A 23 -11.34 4.19 1.66
N PRO A 24 -12.08 4.74 0.68
CA PRO A 24 -12.27 4.12 -0.62
C PRO A 24 -11.03 4.21 -1.55
N ASP A 25 -9.83 4.44 -1.00
CA ASP A 25 -8.58 4.40 -1.76
C ASP A 25 -8.38 3.01 -2.40
N LYS A 26 -8.30 2.97 -3.74
CA LYS A 26 -8.21 1.73 -4.52
C LYS A 26 -6.99 0.87 -4.13
N MET A 27 -5.86 1.49 -3.78
CA MET A 27 -4.66 0.78 -3.32
C MET A 27 -4.87 0.22 -1.91
N LEU A 28 -5.49 0.98 -1.00
CA LEU A 28 -5.82 0.49 0.34
C LEU A 28 -6.79 -0.71 0.28
N GLN A 29 -7.84 -0.62 -0.53
CA GLN A 29 -8.83 -1.69 -0.69
C GLN A 29 -8.19 -3.03 -1.09
N GLY A 30 -7.23 -3.01 -2.02
CA GLY A 30 -6.48 -4.23 -2.38
C GLY A 30 -5.63 -4.78 -1.21
N ARG A 31 -5.03 -3.89 -0.41
CA ARG A 31 -4.18 -4.29 0.72
C ARG A 31 -4.94 -4.87 1.90
N ILE A 32 -6.21 -4.48 2.10
CA ILE A 32 -7.08 -5.06 3.15
C ILE A 32 -7.15 -6.58 2.98
N PHE A 33 -7.24 -7.07 1.75
CA PHE A 33 -7.24 -8.50 1.45
C PHE A 33 -5.83 -9.11 1.41
N ALA A 34 -4.93 -8.51 0.63
CA ALA A 34 -3.69 -9.17 0.21
C ALA A 34 -2.77 -9.59 1.36
N TYR A 35 -2.71 -8.80 2.44
CA TYR A 35 -1.79 -9.07 3.54
C TYR A 35 -2.21 -10.30 4.36
N ALA A 36 -3.49 -10.38 4.73
CA ALA A 36 -4.00 -11.51 5.50
C ALA A 36 -3.90 -12.82 4.69
N ASP A 37 -4.15 -12.75 3.38
CA ASP A 37 -3.99 -13.90 2.48
C ASP A 37 -2.54 -14.39 2.41
N ALA A 38 -1.59 -13.49 2.13
CA ALA A 38 -0.17 -13.81 2.07
C ALA A 38 0.37 -14.37 3.40
N GLN A 39 -0.14 -13.89 4.53
CA GLN A 39 0.26 -14.36 5.87
C GLN A 39 -0.22 -15.78 6.16
N ARG A 40 -1.44 -16.14 5.75
CA ARG A 40 -1.93 -17.53 5.89
C ARG A 40 -1.05 -18.51 5.13
N TYR A 41 -0.58 -18.15 3.94
CA TYR A 41 0.39 -18.95 3.20
C TYR A 41 1.76 -18.99 3.89
N ARG A 42 2.33 -17.82 4.21
CA ARG A 42 3.70 -17.69 4.73
C ARG A 42 3.89 -18.28 6.13
N LEU A 43 2.90 -18.12 7.02
CA LEU A 43 3.00 -18.43 8.45
C LEU A 43 2.00 -19.50 8.92
N GLY A 44 1.07 -19.90 8.06
CA GLY A 44 -0.02 -20.81 8.41
C GLY A 44 -1.24 -20.10 8.99
N VAL A 45 -2.40 -20.75 8.92
CA VAL A 45 -3.69 -20.17 9.32
C VAL A 45 -3.76 -19.73 10.79
N ASN A 46 -2.99 -20.37 11.67
CA ASN A 46 -2.95 -20.08 13.10
C ASN A 46 -1.84 -19.09 13.50
N HIS A 47 -1.27 -18.33 12.55
CA HIS A 47 -0.17 -17.39 12.83
C HIS A 47 -0.49 -16.29 13.85
N TYR A 48 -1.77 -15.98 14.07
CA TYR A 48 -2.23 -15.03 15.10
C TYR A 48 -1.98 -15.55 16.52
N GLN A 49 -1.73 -16.85 16.71
CA GLN A 49 -1.40 -17.46 18.00
C GLN A 49 0.08 -17.29 18.37
N LEU A 50 0.93 -16.91 17.42
CA LEU A 50 2.34 -16.66 17.67
C LEU A 50 2.49 -15.47 18.62
N PRO A 51 3.38 -15.51 19.64
CA PRO A 51 3.45 -14.50 20.68
C PRO A 51 3.57 -13.04 20.19
N VAL A 52 4.26 -12.82 19.07
CA VAL A 52 4.41 -11.47 18.49
C VAL A 52 3.15 -10.95 17.80
N ASN A 53 2.31 -11.86 17.29
CA ASN A 53 1.07 -11.52 16.59
C ASN A 53 -0.17 -11.61 17.50
N ALA A 54 -0.01 -12.21 18.69
CA ALA A 54 -1.10 -12.43 19.61
C ALA A 54 -1.61 -11.11 20.21
N PRO A 55 -2.94 -10.92 20.26
CA PRO A 55 -3.53 -9.76 20.91
C PRO A 55 -3.27 -9.77 22.42
N LYS A 56 -3.14 -8.58 23.01
CA LYS A 56 -2.92 -8.39 24.46
C LYS A 56 -4.19 -8.01 25.23
N CYS A 57 -5.34 -8.14 24.60
CA CYS A 57 -6.67 -7.87 25.16
C CYS A 57 -7.49 -9.18 25.20
N PRO A 58 -8.67 -9.20 25.87
CA PRO A 58 -9.58 -10.33 25.76
C PRO A 58 -9.84 -10.66 24.29
N PHE A 59 -9.43 -11.86 23.88
CA PHE A 59 -9.49 -12.30 22.51
C PHE A 59 -10.21 -13.64 22.44
N ARG A 60 -11.37 -13.62 21.80
CA ARG A 60 -12.21 -14.78 21.61
C ARG A 60 -12.59 -14.86 20.15
N THR A 61 -11.80 -15.62 19.38
CA THR A 61 -12.08 -15.86 17.96
C THR A 61 -12.88 -17.15 17.76
N PHE A 62 -13.77 -17.14 16.77
CA PHE A 62 -14.60 -18.29 16.39
C PHE A 62 -13.79 -19.42 15.74
N HIS A 63 -12.64 -19.10 15.11
CA HIS A 63 -11.91 -20.04 14.26
C HIS A 63 -11.42 -21.31 14.99
N ARG A 64 -11.59 -22.46 14.35
CA ARG A 64 -11.26 -23.81 14.85
C ARG A 64 -10.19 -24.47 13.98
N ASP A 65 -9.48 -25.43 14.57
CA ASP A 65 -8.54 -26.33 13.89
C ASP A 65 -7.41 -25.59 13.16
N GLY A 66 -7.04 -26.07 11.97
CA GLY A 66 -5.91 -25.58 11.19
C GLY A 66 -4.58 -26.19 11.62
N ALA A 67 -3.57 -26.07 10.74
CA ALA A 67 -2.23 -26.56 11.04
C ALA A 67 -1.65 -25.88 12.28
N MET A 68 -0.92 -26.64 13.09
CA MET A 68 -0.25 -26.16 14.31
C MET A 68 -1.19 -25.42 15.27
N ARG A 69 -2.32 -26.04 15.62
CA ARG A 69 -3.25 -25.51 16.63
C ARG A 69 -2.75 -25.84 18.05
N PHE A 70 -2.37 -24.85 18.85
CA PHE A 70 -1.74 -25.07 20.18
C PHE A 70 -2.35 -24.26 21.34
N ASP A 71 -3.44 -23.55 21.12
CA ASP A 71 -4.15 -22.71 22.12
C ASP A 71 -5.29 -23.44 22.87
N GLY A 72 -5.42 -24.77 22.70
CA GLY A 72 -6.53 -25.57 23.23
C GLY A 72 -7.80 -25.59 22.37
N ASN A 73 -7.82 -24.90 21.22
CA ASN A 73 -8.88 -24.94 20.21
C ASN A 73 -10.30 -24.65 20.75
N LEU A 74 -10.38 -23.84 21.79
CA LEU A 74 -11.58 -23.55 22.59
C LEU A 74 -12.39 -24.80 23.02
N GLY A 75 -11.69 -25.91 23.29
CA GLY A 75 -12.23 -27.12 23.92
C GLY A 75 -13.55 -27.60 23.31
N SER A 76 -14.55 -27.86 24.15
CA SER A 76 -15.88 -28.33 23.75
C SER A 76 -16.87 -27.20 23.46
N THR A 77 -16.43 -25.94 23.39
CA THR A 77 -17.32 -24.82 23.02
C THR A 77 -17.91 -25.07 21.64
N LEU A 78 -19.20 -24.78 21.49
CA LEU A 78 -19.93 -24.92 20.23
C LEU A 78 -19.23 -24.12 19.13
N SER A 79 -19.33 -24.57 17.87
CA SER A 79 -18.65 -23.96 16.73
C SER A 79 -19.62 -23.46 15.66
N TYR A 80 -20.81 -23.00 16.07
CA TYR A 80 -21.82 -22.45 15.16
C TYR A 80 -22.61 -21.31 15.81
N GLU A 81 -23.13 -20.43 14.97
CA GLU A 81 -24.00 -19.29 15.29
C GLU A 81 -25.05 -19.17 14.17
N PRO A 82 -26.33 -18.86 14.47
CA PRO A 82 -26.89 -18.63 15.81
C PRO A 82 -27.04 -19.92 16.63
N ASN A 83 -27.01 -19.81 17.96
CA ASN A 83 -27.22 -20.95 18.89
C ASN A 83 -27.99 -20.51 20.15
N SER A 84 -28.58 -21.47 20.86
CA SER A 84 -29.40 -21.21 22.05
C SER A 84 -28.60 -21.06 23.36
N TYR A 85 -27.27 -20.95 23.29
CA TYR A 85 -26.37 -20.97 24.45
C TYR A 85 -25.64 -19.64 24.67
N GLY A 86 -25.93 -18.61 23.86
CA GLY A 86 -25.28 -17.30 23.95
C GLY A 86 -23.82 -17.29 23.49
N GLU A 87 -23.43 -18.29 22.70
CA GLU A 87 -22.07 -18.40 22.17
C GLU A 87 -21.93 -17.62 20.85
N TRP A 88 -20.82 -16.89 20.67
CA TRP A 88 -20.47 -16.16 19.44
C TRP A 88 -21.39 -14.99 19.03
N GLU A 89 -22.14 -14.44 19.99
CA GLU A 89 -22.99 -13.28 19.73
C GLU A 89 -22.18 -12.09 19.19
N HIS A 90 -22.69 -11.48 18.11
CA HIS A 90 -22.08 -10.31 17.50
C HIS A 90 -22.34 -9.06 18.35
N ASN A 91 -21.39 -8.13 18.39
CA ASN A 91 -21.55 -6.85 19.08
C ASN A 91 -21.89 -5.74 18.08
N LEU A 92 -23.11 -5.20 18.15
CA LEU A 92 -23.59 -4.11 17.28
C LEU A 92 -23.16 -2.71 17.75
N ASP A 93 -22.64 -2.57 18.98
CA ASP A 93 -22.21 -1.27 19.51
C ASP A 93 -21.05 -0.65 18.71
N TYR A 94 -20.35 -1.47 17.93
CA TYR A 94 -19.23 -1.06 17.08
C TYR A 94 -19.58 -1.00 15.59
N LYS A 95 -20.88 -0.99 15.23
CA LYS A 95 -21.32 -0.89 13.84
C LYS A 95 -20.83 0.43 13.21
N GLU A 96 -20.21 0.33 12.04
CA GLU A 96 -19.80 1.50 11.27
C GLU A 96 -21.02 2.25 10.68
N PRO A 97 -20.93 3.58 10.55
CA PRO A 97 -21.94 4.35 9.82
C PRO A 97 -21.95 3.97 8.34
N GLU A 98 -23.06 4.21 7.68
CA GLU A 98 -23.19 3.97 6.24
C GLU A 98 -22.32 4.94 5.43
N LEU A 99 -21.67 4.43 4.38
CA LEU A 99 -20.96 5.24 3.39
C LEU A 99 -21.89 5.45 2.18
N PRO A 100 -22.30 6.69 1.85
CA PRO A 100 -23.07 6.97 0.65
C PRO A 100 -22.30 6.58 -0.63
N LEU A 101 -23.00 6.00 -1.60
CA LEU A 101 -22.44 5.58 -2.89
C LEU A 101 -23.17 6.26 -4.04
N GLU A 102 -22.42 6.58 -5.10
CA GLU A 102 -22.93 7.17 -6.34
C GLU A 102 -22.31 6.46 -7.56
N GLY A 103 -23.08 6.34 -8.65
CA GLY A 103 -22.63 5.75 -9.90
C GLY A 103 -22.81 4.23 -10.02
N GLY A 104 -22.55 3.71 -11.21
CA GLY A 104 -22.62 2.27 -11.51
C GLY A 104 -21.31 1.55 -11.19
N ALA A 105 -21.41 0.24 -10.92
CA ALA A 105 -20.22 -0.61 -10.81
C ALA A 105 -19.56 -0.79 -12.19
N GLY A 106 -18.27 -0.47 -12.29
CA GLY A 106 -17.51 -0.55 -13.53
C GLY A 106 -16.01 -0.32 -13.32
N ILE A 107 -15.23 -0.51 -14.39
CA ILE A 107 -13.82 -0.14 -14.41
C ILE A 107 -13.73 1.34 -14.79
N HIS A 108 -13.60 2.20 -13.79
CA HIS A 108 -13.48 3.64 -13.96
C HIS A 108 -12.02 4.03 -14.21
N ASP A 109 -11.73 4.65 -15.37
CA ASP A 109 -10.39 5.15 -15.68
C ASP A 109 -10.03 6.31 -14.76
N PHE A 110 -8.98 6.12 -13.95
CA PHE A 110 -8.55 7.13 -13.00
C PHE A 110 -8.01 8.39 -13.69
N ARG A 111 -7.54 8.28 -14.94
CA ARG A 111 -7.00 9.43 -15.69
C ARG A 111 -8.07 10.44 -16.11
N GLU A 112 -9.32 9.99 -16.18
CA GLU A 112 -10.48 10.86 -16.42
C GLU A 112 -10.92 11.58 -15.13
N ASP A 113 -10.65 10.98 -13.97
CA ASP A 113 -10.98 11.50 -12.65
C ASP A 113 -9.92 12.52 -12.17
N ASP A 114 -8.63 12.15 -12.25
CA ASP A 114 -7.50 13.00 -11.90
C ASP A 114 -6.30 12.74 -12.83
N ASN A 115 -5.75 13.83 -13.39
CA ASN A 115 -4.55 13.80 -14.23
C ASN A 115 -3.45 14.77 -13.77
N ASN A 116 -3.52 15.23 -12.51
CA ASN A 116 -2.59 16.16 -11.91
C ASN A 116 -1.34 15.46 -11.33
N TYR A 117 -0.56 14.85 -12.22
CA TYR A 117 0.58 14.02 -11.82
C TYR A 117 1.79 14.82 -11.31
N PHE A 118 1.94 16.06 -11.75
CA PHE A 118 3.23 16.76 -11.70
C PHE A 118 3.29 17.92 -10.69
N GLU A 119 2.15 18.40 -10.21
CA GLU A 119 2.11 19.55 -9.29
C GLU A 119 2.80 19.23 -7.95
N GLN A 120 2.48 18.10 -7.32
CA GLN A 120 3.06 17.74 -6.03
C GLN A 120 4.57 17.43 -6.11
N PRO A 121 5.06 16.63 -7.07
CA PRO A 121 6.50 16.45 -7.25
C PRO A 121 7.25 17.77 -7.49
N GLY A 122 6.67 18.68 -8.28
CA GLY A 122 7.27 20.01 -8.51
C GLY A 122 7.34 20.84 -7.24
N LYS A 123 6.27 20.84 -6.43
CA LYS A 123 6.27 21.52 -5.12
C LYS A 123 7.36 20.97 -4.21
N LEU A 124 7.53 19.64 -4.16
CA LEU A 124 8.59 19.01 -3.37
C LEU A 124 9.99 19.41 -3.85
N PHE A 125 10.22 19.38 -5.17
CA PHE A 125 11.51 19.79 -5.75
C PHE A 125 11.88 21.25 -5.40
N ARG A 126 10.90 22.16 -5.44
CA ARG A 126 11.11 23.58 -5.08
C ARG A 126 11.39 23.82 -3.60
N LEU A 127 11.11 22.84 -2.72
CA LEU A 127 11.49 22.91 -1.31
C LEU A 127 12.94 22.46 -1.06
N MET A 128 13.56 21.76 -2.00
CA MET A 128 14.92 21.29 -1.89
C MET A 128 15.92 22.43 -2.07
N ASN A 129 17.00 22.42 -1.29
CA ASN A 129 18.14 23.30 -1.53
C ASN A 129 19.00 22.80 -2.71
N ALA A 130 19.95 23.62 -3.18
CA ALA A 130 20.76 23.30 -4.34
C ALA A 130 21.56 21.98 -4.22
N GLU A 131 22.06 21.65 -3.02
CA GLU A 131 22.80 20.40 -2.80
C GLU A 131 21.87 19.19 -2.83
N GLU A 132 20.66 19.31 -2.28
CA GLU A 132 19.62 18.29 -2.34
C GLU A 132 19.17 18.03 -3.77
N GLN A 133 18.95 19.09 -4.56
CA GLN A 133 18.62 19.00 -5.97
C GLN A 133 19.74 18.31 -6.75
N GLN A 134 21.00 18.66 -6.51
CA GLN A 134 22.13 17.99 -7.17
C GLN A 134 22.20 16.50 -6.82
N ARG A 135 22.02 16.13 -5.54
CA ARG A 135 21.96 14.71 -5.13
C ARG A 135 20.80 13.98 -5.79
N LEU A 136 19.64 14.61 -5.93
CA LEU A 136 18.50 14.04 -6.63
C LEU A 136 18.86 13.75 -8.10
N PHE A 137 19.49 14.69 -8.80
CA PHE A 137 19.91 14.48 -10.19
C PHE A 137 20.93 13.35 -10.32
N ASP A 138 21.95 13.34 -9.47
CA ASP A 138 23.04 12.37 -9.52
C ASP A 138 22.54 10.94 -9.20
N ASN A 139 21.68 10.80 -8.19
CA ASN A 139 21.08 9.51 -7.83
C ASN A 139 20.20 8.98 -8.96
N THR A 140 19.36 9.82 -9.55
CA THR A 140 18.49 9.43 -10.66
C THR A 140 19.32 9.04 -11.89
N ALA A 141 20.37 9.79 -12.22
CA ALA A 141 21.24 9.45 -13.34
C ALA A 141 22.00 8.14 -13.13
N ALA A 142 22.47 7.87 -11.91
CA ALA A 142 23.15 6.62 -11.56
C ALA A 142 22.20 5.41 -11.68
N ASP A 143 20.97 5.51 -11.17
CA ASP A 143 19.97 4.44 -11.25
C ASP A 143 19.55 4.14 -12.69
N MET A 144 19.38 5.20 -13.50
CA MET A 144 19.01 5.05 -14.90
C MET A 144 20.17 4.71 -15.83
N ALA A 145 21.42 4.67 -15.37
CA ALA A 145 22.59 4.44 -16.24
C ALA A 145 22.45 3.25 -17.23
N PRO A 146 21.98 2.05 -16.83
CA PRO A 146 21.87 0.90 -17.73
C PRO A 146 20.62 0.92 -18.63
N VAL A 147 19.74 1.92 -18.49
CA VAL A 147 18.44 1.99 -19.15
C VAL A 147 18.57 2.56 -20.57
N GLU A 148 17.74 2.09 -21.51
CA GLU A 148 17.67 2.59 -22.88
C GLU A 148 17.32 4.09 -22.91
N GLU A 149 17.90 4.81 -23.88
CA GLU A 149 17.77 6.26 -23.97
C GLU A 149 16.31 6.72 -24.06
N PHE A 150 15.45 6.05 -24.82
CA PHE A 150 14.05 6.47 -24.96
C PHE A 150 13.28 6.43 -23.62
N ILE A 151 13.66 5.56 -22.68
CA ILE A 151 13.08 5.51 -21.34
C ILE A 151 13.64 6.65 -20.47
N LYS A 152 14.96 6.92 -20.55
CA LYS A 152 15.59 8.08 -19.92
C LYS A 152 14.91 9.38 -20.33
N ARG A 153 14.68 9.56 -21.63
CA ARG A 153 13.98 10.72 -22.21
C ARG A 153 12.56 10.87 -21.67
N ARG A 154 11.82 9.76 -21.51
CA ARG A 154 10.48 9.77 -20.91
C ARG A 154 10.49 10.21 -19.44
N HIS A 155 11.47 9.72 -18.65
CA HIS A 155 11.61 10.15 -17.26
C HIS A 155 11.97 11.63 -17.14
N ILE A 156 12.94 12.09 -17.94
CA ILE A 156 13.32 13.50 -18.05
C ILE A 156 12.10 14.38 -18.36
N LEU A 157 11.26 13.96 -19.29
CA LEU A 157 10.03 14.69 -19.63
C LEU A 157 9.06 14.78 -18.45
N HIS A 158 8.85 13.71 -17.69
CA HIS A 158 8.03 13.76 -16.47
C HIS A 158 8.62 14.70 -15.40
N CYS A 159 9.95 14.71 -15.23
CA CYS A 159 10.63 15.65 -14.34
C CYS A 159 10.43 17.10 -14.81
N TYR A 160 10.55 17.35 -16.12
CA TYR A 160 10.35 18.67 -16.71
C TYR A 160 8.92 19.19 -16.51
N LEU A 161 7.92 18.31 -16.67
CA LEU A 161 6.51 18.65 -16.43
C LEU A 161 6.22 18.96 -14.95
N ALA A 162 7.02 18.45 -14.02
CA ALA A 162 6.95 18.80 -12.60
C ALA A 162 7.64 20.14 -12.30
N ASP A 163 8.84 20.34 -12.83
CA ASP A 163 9.56 21.61 -12.79
C ASP A 163 10.62 21.64 -13.92
N PRO A 164 10.71 22.72 -14.73
CA PRO A 164 11.71 22.80 -15.80
C PRO A 164 13.15 22.57 -15.32
N ALA A 165 13.51 23.15 -14.16
CA ALA A 165 14.87 22.99 -13.61
C ALA A 165 15.14 21.56 -13.14
N TYR A 166 14.10 20.81 -12.75
CA TYR A 166 14.23 19.40 -12.42
C TYR A 166 14.54 18.58 -13.68
N GLY A 167 13.74 18.75 -14.75
CA GLY A 167 13.98 18.06 -16.01
C GLY A 167 15.36 18.35 -16.60
N GLU A 168 15.78 19.62 -16.62
CA GLU A 168 17.09 20.04 -17.11
C GLU A 168 18.24 19.47 -16.28
N GLY A 169 18.10 19.48 -14.94
CA GLY A 169 19.08 18.92 -14.02
C GLY A 169 19.30 17.43 -14.23
N VAL A 170 18.22 16.66 -14.35
CA VAL A 170 18.27 15.21 -14.62
C VAL A 170 18.85 14.93 -16.01
N ALA A 171 18.43 15.67 -17.04
CA ALA A 171 18.96 15.51 -18.40
C ALA A 171 20.47 15.72 -18.43
N LYS A 172 20.95 16.80 -17.81
CA LYS A 172 22.37 17.12 -17.70
C LYS A 172 23.15 16.04 -16.96
N ALA A 173 22.64 15.54 -15.85
CA ALA A 173 23.28 14.47 -15.07
C ALA A 173 23.40 13.17 -15.88
N MET A 174 22.47 12.90 -16.79
CA MET A 174 22.53 11.75 -17.71
C MET A 174 23.34 11.99 -18.99
N GLY A 175 23.90 13.19 -19.18
CA GLY A 175 24.60 13.57 -20.41
C GLY A 175 23.69 13.69 -21.63
N LEU A 176 22.41 13.98 -21.42
CA LEU A 176 21.40 14.16 -22.47
C LEU A 176 20.95 15.63 -22.56
N THR A 177 20.31 15.97 -23.68
CA THR A 177 19.65 17.28 -23.87
C THR A 177 18.15 17.09 -24.08
N LEU A 178 17.38 18.14 -23.85
CA LEU A 178 15.95 18.18 -24.14
C LEU A 178 15.64 18.29 -25.64
N ASP A 179 16.67 18.36 -26.49
CA ASP A 179 16.49 18.55 -27.93
C ASP A 179 15.75 17.37 -28.56
N GLY A 180 14.78 17.70 -29.42
CA GLY A 180 13.94 16.72 -30.09
C GLY A 180 12.88 16.07 -29.19
N MET A 181 12.72 16.52 -27.94
CA MET A 181 11.61 16.09 -27.08
C MET A 181 10.37 16.96 -27.27
N ASP A 182 9.20 16.32 -27.35
CA ASP A 182 7.93 17.00 -27.17
C ASP A 182 7.69 17.24 -25.68
N LEU A 183 7.98 18.46 -25.23
CA LEU A 183 7.86 18.86 -23.82
C LEU A 183 6.41 19.06 -23.36
N THR A 184 5.42 18.85 -24.24
CA THR A 184 4.01 19.10 -23.93
C THR A 184 3.21 17.84 -23.69
N ASN A 185 3.70 16.68 -24.15
CA ASN A 185 2.97 15.42 -24.05
C ASN A 185 3.91 14.25 -23.70
N PRO A 186 3.79 13.66 -22.49
CA PRO A 186 4.62 12.52 -22.10
C PRO A 186 4.20 11.18 -22.71
N TYR A 187 3.10 11.16 -23.46
CA TYR A 187 2.48 9.95 -24.01
C TYR A 187 2.37 9.96 -25.54
N THR A 188 3.08 10.87 -26.22
CA THR A 188 3.23 10.84 -27.68
C THR A 188 3.92 9.52 -28.05
N LYS A 189 3.26 8.71 -28.89
CA LYS A 189 3.76 7.41 -29.34
C LYS A 189 4.94 7.54 -30.29
#